data_AF-D1AWF0-F1
#
_entry.id   AF-D1AWF0-F1
#
_cell.length_a   1.000
_cell.length_b   1.000
_cell.length_c   1.000
_cell.angle_alpha   90.00
_cell.angle_beta   90.00
_cell.angle_gamma   90.00
#
_symmetry.space_group_name_H-M   'P 1'
#
loop_
_entity.id
_entity.type
_entity.pdbx_description
1 polymer ?
#
loop_
_entity_poly.entity_id
_entity_poly.type
_entity_poly.pdbx_seq_one_letter_code
_entity_poly.pdbx_strand_id
1 'polypeptide(L)'
;MLGLIIKDIVKSNQITESTLMTIEITEALISGYNNEEVTKKEITKVMTKFSKQDLSYVVSACAWLYSNLRDVENYTEISAKLITDNVNQAKALSSAIFLARMGASKEYIKSYITETYDMSLTKEFSMFFESKSFEDTLEYDNASIVIAEAYYKVNYEKYNYLDEKLIKFLNHYRETLSKIKYEKTSMMNKILEHKPYFDKKEIVRWLPTNNRKTPEFFADYGNEVNDLIKLVNHPYFIDFKYTDTIRRLKIYSFKESIATANMLGIRAMLTSIIRRERFGVGTISRAIADGLISELLERYMQIVNDKNI
;
A
#
# COMPACT_ATOMS: atom_id res chain seq x y z
N MET A 1 -11.21 6.17 5.22
CA MET A 1 -12.65 6.02 4.96
C MET A 1 -13.41 5.86 6.27
N LEU A 2 -13.04 4.88 7.08
CA LEU A 2 -13.72 4.60 8.34
C LEU A 2 -13.52 5.74 9.35
N GLY A 3 -12.40 6.45 9.28
CA GLY A 3 -12.16 7.63 10.11
C GLY A 3 -13.13 8.77 9.82
N LEU A 4 -13.59 8.90 8.57
CA LEU A 4 -14.59 9.91 8.19
C LEU A 4 -16.00 9.51 8.63
N ILE A 5 -16.32 8.21 8.54
CA ILE A 5 -17.53 7.65 9.15
C ILE A 5 -17.55 7.91 10.66
N ILE A 6 -16.42 7.69 11.36
CA ILE A 6 -16.28 8.00 12.78
C ILE A 6 -16.52 9.49 13.04
N LYS A 7 -15.91 10.38 12.27
CA LYS A 7 -16.09 11.83 12.42
C LYS A 7 -17.56 12.21 12.39
N ASP A 8 -18.32 11.69 11.42
CA ASP A 8 -19.75 11.96 11.28
C ASP A 8 -20.55 11.40 12.48
N ILE A 9 -20.22 10.20 12.94
CA ILE A 9 -20.87 9.61 14.13
C ILE A 9 -20.59 10.45 15.37
N VAL A 10 -19.33 10.84 15.59
CA VAL A 10 -18.90 11.61 16.76
C VAL A 10 -19.49 13.02 16.76
N LYS A 11 -19.54 13.69 15.61
CA LYS A 11 -19.96 15.10 15.52
C LYS A 11 -21.45 15.31 15.32
N SER A 12 -22.08 14.52 14.46
CA SER A 12 -23.48 14.73 14.08
C SER A 12 -24.43 13.64 14.58
N ASN A 13 -23.92 12.52 15.10
CA ASN A 13 -24.71 11.34 15.47
C ASN A 13 -25.64 10.86 14.33
N GLN A 14 -25.25 11.17 13.09
CA GLN A 14 -25.99 10.95 11.86
C GLN A 14 -25.01 10.77 10.70
N ILE A 15 -25.39 9.96 9.71
CA ILE A 15 -24.63 9.75 8.48
C ILE A 15 -24.83 10.96 7.54
N THR A 16 -23.74 11.55 7.05
CA THR A 16 -23.82 12.68 6.10
C THR A 16 -23.88 12.20 4.64
N GLU A 17 -24.30 13.08 3.73
CA GLU A 17 -24.21 12.87 2.27
C GLU A 17 -22.77 12.48 1.85
N SER A 18 -21.77 13.05 2.52
CA SER A 18 -20.36 12.75 2.27
C SER A 18 -20.00 11.30 2.60
N THR A 19 -20.50 10.76 3.70
CA THR A 19 -20.32 9.34 4.05
C THR A 19 -21.02 8.43 3.03
N LEU A 20 -22.23 8.76 2.59
CA LEU A 20 -22.93 8.00 1.55
C LEU A 20 -22.18 8.00 0.21
N MET A 21 -21.65 9.15 -0.21
CA MET A 21 -20.80 9.25 -1.39
C MET A 21 -19.56 8.36 -1.28
N THR A 22 -18.95 8.31 -0.09
CA THR A 22 -17.79 7.44 0.17
C THR A 22 -18.09 5.97 -0.07
N ILE A 23 -19.23 5.52 0.44
CA ILE A 23 -19.73 4.16 0.30
C ILE A 23 -19.87 3.83 -1.19
N GLU A 24 -20.59 4.66 -1.94
CA GLU A 24 -20.85 4.41 -3.37
C GLU A 24 -19.59 4.47 -4.23
N ILE A 25 -18.67 5.41 -3.96
CA ILE A 25 -17.37 5.48 -4.65
C ILE A 25 -16.55 4.22 -4.37
N THR A 26 -16.56 3.74 -3.14
CA THR A 26 -15.83 2.54 -2.76
C THR A 26 -16.41 1.32 -3.47
N GLU A 27 -17.74 1.19 -3.52
CA GLU A 27 -18.41 0.12 -4.25
C GLU A 27 -18.11 0.20 -5.76
N ALA A 28 -18.06 1.39 -6.33
CA ALA A 28 -17.66 1.60 -7.73
C ALA A 28 -16.21 1.17 -7.99
N LEU A 29 -15.27 1.53 -7.11
CA LEU A 29 -13.86 1.12 -7.19
C LEU A 29 -13.69 -0.39 -7.02
N ILE A 30 -14.47 -1.02 -6.13
CA ILE A 30 -14.48 -2.48 -5.96
C ILE A 30 -15.01 -3.15 -7.23
N SER A 31 -16.10 -2.63 -7.80
CA SER A 31 -16.71 -3.17 -9.01
C SER A 31 -15.79 -3.04 -10.23
N GLY A 32 -14.99 -1.98 -10.28
CA GLY A 32 -13.98 -1.75 -11.32
C GLY A 32 -12.57 -2.24 -10.98
N TYR A 33 -12.38 -3.01 -9.91
CA TYR A 33 -11.04 -3.36 -9.41
C TYR A 33 -10.15 -3.95 -10.51
N ASN A 34 -8.98 -3.35 -10.72
CA ASN A 34 -8.03 -3.69 -11.80
C ASN A 34 -8.57 -3.53 -13.23
N ASN A 35 -9.65 -2.77 -13.44
CA ASN A 35 -10.19 -2.41 -14.74
C ASN A 35 -10.49 -0.91 -14.81
N GLU A 36 -9.62 -0.17 -15.52
CA GLU A 36 -9.69 1.29 -15.62
C GLU A 36 -10.99 1.80 -16.25
N GLU A 37 -11.45 1.14 -17.34
CA GLU A 37 -12.67 1.52 -18.06
C GLU A 37 -13.92 1.29 -17.22
N VAL A 38 -14.01 0.14 -16.54
CA VAL A 38 -15.13 -0.14 -15.63
C VAL A 38 -15.09 0.81 -14.44
N THR A 39 -13.92 1.04 -13.85
CA THR A 39 -13.76 2.00 -12.74
C THR A 39 -14.27 3.38 -13.13
N LYS A 40 -13.80 3.92 -14.26
CA LYS A 40 -14.21 5.23 -14.75
C LYS A 40 -15.73 5.29 -14.94
N LYS A 41 -16.31 4.28 -15.59
CA LYS A 41 -17.75 4.17 -15.83
C LYS A 41 -18.55 4.17 -14.54
N GLU A 42 -18.18 3.36 -13.56
CA GLU A 42 -18.92 3.26 -12.29
C GLU A 42 -18.78 4.53 -11.45
N ILE A 43 -17.59 5.14 -11.38
CA ILE A 43 -17.40 6.41 -10.66
C ILE A 43 -18.19 7.55 -11.30
N THR A 44 -18.23 7.63 -12.64
CA THR A 44 -19.06 8.63 -13.33
C THR A 44 -20.54 8.51 -12.94
N LYS A 45 -21.08 7.29 -12.82
CA LYS A 45 -22.47 7.11 -12.34
C LYS A 45 -22.66 7.66 -10.94
N VAL A 46 -21.72 7.42 -10.03
CA VAL A 46 -21.78 7.94 -8.66
C VAL A 46 -21.74 9.47 -8.66
N MET A 47 -20.86 10.09 -9.44
CA MET A 47 -20.71 11.55 -9.48
C MET A 47 -21.98 12.27 -9.95
N THR A 48 -22.84 11.62 -10.75
CA THR A 48 -24.12 12.22 -11.17
C THR A 48 -25.16 12.31 -10.05
N LYS A 49 -24.97 11.62 -8.93
CA LYS A 49 -25.96 11.54 -7.84
C LYS A 49 -25.71 12.54 -6.71
N PHE A 50 -24.48 13.03 -6.55
CA PHE A 50 -24.07 13.81 -5.39
C PHE A 50 -23.74 15.25 -5.77
N SER A 51 -24.22 16.20 -4.96
CA SER A 51 -24.07 17.64 -5.20
C SER A 51 -22.71 18.17 -4.74
N LYS A 52 -22.17 17.57 -3.67
CA LYS A 52 -20.89 17.92 -3.07
C LYS A 52 -19.88 16.84 -3.37
N GLN A 53 -18.71 17.24 -3.87
CA GLN A 53 -17.62 16.33 -4.18
C GLN A 53 -16.42 16.62 -3.29
N ASP A 54 -15.94 15.60 -2.58
CA ASP A 54 -14.76 15.69 -1.71
C ASP A 54 -13.79 14.57 -2.05
N LEU A 55 -12.57 14.98 -2.34
CA LEU A 55 -11.49 14.13 -2.83
C LEU A 55 -11.03 13.10 -1.79
N SER A 56 -11.16 13.41 -0.50
CA SER A 56 -10.65 12.61 0.62
C SER A 56 -11.23 11.19 0.66
N TYR A 57 -12.42 11.01 0.08
CA TYR A 57 -13.12 9.73 0.02
C TYR A 57 -12.56 8.80 -1.06
N VAL A 58 -12.36 9.33 -2.27
CA VAL A 58 -11.76 8.62 -3.40
C VAL A 58 -10.35 8.17 -3.08
N VAL A 59 -9.52 9.10 -2.62
CA VAL A 59 -8.11 8.84 -2.34
C VAL A 59 -7.93 7.79 -1.26
N SER A 60 -8.80 7.77 -0.25
CA SER A 60 -8.77 6.76 0.81
C SER A 60 -9.13 5.39 0.27
N ALA A 61 -10.23 5.26 -0.49
CA ALA A 61 -10.63 3.98 -1.07
C ALA A 61 -9.54 3.40 -2.00
N CYS A 62 -8.97 4.22 -2.89
CA CYS A 62 -7.84 3.80 -3.74
C CYS A 62 -6.64 3.34 -2.91
N ALA A 63 -6.23 4.11 -1.90
CA ALA A 63 -5.09 3.76 -1.07
C ALA A 63 -5.28 2.42 -0.33
N TRP A 64 -6.51 2.07 0.07
CA TRP A 64 -6.81 0.81 0.75
C TRP A 64 -6.93 -0.40 -0.21
N LEU A 65 -7.53 -0.23 -1.39
CA LEU A 65 -7.76 -1.33 -2.34
C LEU A 65 -6.49 -1.80 -3.07
N TYR A 66 -5.60 -0.87 -3.43
CA TYR A 66 -4.41 -1.18 -4.21
C TYR A 66 -3.19 -1.45 -3.35
N SER A 67 -2.24 -2.23 -3.89
CA SER A 67 -1.16 -2.86 -3.12
C SER A 67 0.22 -2.29 -3.39
N ASN A 68 0.35 -1.42 -4.37
CA ASN A 68 1.57 -0.71 -4.70
C ASN A 68 1.23 0.74 -5.06
N LEU A 69 2.23 1.60 -4.94
CA LEU A 69 2.07 3.04 -5.10
C LEU A 69 1.69 3.45 -6.53
N ARG A 70 2.12 2.69 -7.54
CA ARG A 70 1.80 2.95 -8.95
C ARG A 70 0.30 2.80 -9.19
N ASP A 71 -0.29 1.69 -8.74
CA ASP A 71 -1.72 1.44 -8.92
C ASP A 71 -2.56 2.40 -8.08
N VAL A 72 -2.12 2.71 -6.85
CA VAL A 72 -2.74 3.76 -6.02
C VAL A 72 -2.78 5.10 -6.76
N GLU A 73 -1.65 5.54 -7.29
CA GLU A 73 -1.53 6.79 -8.05
C GLU A 73 -2.39 6.77 -9.33
N ASN A 74 -2.40 5.66 -10.06
CA ASN A 74 -3.14 5.50 -11.32
C ASN A 74 -4.66 5.56 -11.12
N TYR A 75 -5.20 4.72 -10.23
CA TYR A 75 -6.64 4.70 -9.96
C TYR A 75 -7.12 5.94 -9.24
N THR A 76 -6.26 6.57 -8.43
CA THR A 76 -6.55 7.90 -7.89
C THR A 76 -6.65 8.95 -8.99
N GLU A 77 -5.74 8.95 -9.96
CA GLU A 77 -5.76 9.89 -11.08
C GLU A 77 -7.01 9.74 -11.95
N ILE A 78 -7.39 8.50 -12.30
CA ILE A 78 -8.62 8.20 -13.07
C ILE A 78 -9.84 8.77 -12.35
N SER A 79 -9.91 8.57 -11.04
CA SER A 79 -11.04 8.98 -10.22
C SER A 79 -11.06 10.49 -9.96
N ALA A 80 -9.90 11.08 -9.67
CA ALA A 80 -9.76 12.49 -9.33
C ALA A 80 -10.06 13.42 -10.51
N LYS A 81 -9.73 13.01 -11.74
CA LYS A 81 -10.05 13.77 -12.97
C LYS A 81 -11.56 14.03 -13.17
N LEU A 82 -12.41 13.27 -12.49
CA LEU A 82 -13.86 13.45 -12.54
C LEU A 82 -14.39 14.43 -11.47
N ILE A 83 -13.53 14.85 -10.54
CA ILE A 83 -13.90 15.58 -9.31
C ILE A 83 -13.15 16.91 -9.18
N THR A 84 -11.87 16.93 -9.54
CA THR A 84 -11.00 18.08 -9.32
C THR A 84 -9.99 18.24 -10.45
N ASP A 85 -9.65 19.49 -10.73
CA ASP A 85 -8.54 19.84 -11.62
C ASP A 85 -7.18 19.64 -10.93
N ASN A 86 -7.12 19.58 -9.60
CA ASN A 86 -5.89 19.38 -8.83
C ASN A 86 -5.59 17.90 -8.58
N VAL A 87 -5.32 17.16 -9.66
CA VAL A 87 -5.01 15.72 -9.62
C VAL A 87 -3.75 15.43 -8.77
N ASN A 88 -2.78 16.33 -8.73
CA ASN A 88 -1.56 16.13 -7.95
C ASN A 88 -1.85 16.10 -6.44
N GLN A 89 -2.76 16.93 -5.93
CA GLN A 89 -3.20 16.86 -4.55
C GLN A 89 -3.86 15.51 -4.21
N ALA A 90 -4.64 14.95 -5.14
CA ALA A 90 -5.24 13.63 -4.98
C ALA A 90 -4.18 12.53 -4.85
N LYS A 91 -3.20 12.55 -5.75
CA LYS A 91 -2.09 11.57 -5.78
C LYS A 91 -1.22 11.72 -4.52
N ALA A 92 -0.95 12.94 -4.08
CA ALA A 92 -0.24 13.20 -2.83
C ALA A 92 -0.98 12.59 -1.62
N LEU A 93 -2.28 12.82 -1.52
CA LEU A 93 -3.09 12.35 -0.39
C LEU A 93 -3.22 10.81 -0.38
N SER A 94 -3.56 10.20 -1.51
CA SER A 94 -3.63 8.73 -1.63
C SER A 94 -2.28 8.05 -1.37
N SER A 95 -1.18 8.64 -1.85
CA SER A 95 0.18 8.19 -1.55
C SER A 95 0.51 8.30 -0.06
N ALA A 96 0.12 9.39 0.60
CA ALA A 96 0.31 9.56 2.04
C ALA A 96 -0.36 8.43 2.84
N ILE A 97 -1.62 8.13 2.51
CA ILE A 97 -2.40 7.06 3.14
C ILE A 97 -1.74 5.70 2.88
N PHE A 98 -1.33 5.43 1.64
CA PHE A 98 -0.62 4.20 1.29
C PHE A 98 0.67 4.03 2.10
N LEU A 99 1.51 5.08 2.15
CA LEU A 99 2.79 5.06 2.85
C LEU A 99 2.60 4.88 4.36
N ALA A 100 1.63 5.58 4.96
CA ALA A 100 1.26 5.40 6.36
C ALA A 100 0.87 3.95 6.66
N ARG A 101 0.02 3.35 5.82
CA ARG A 101 -0.38 1.94 5.93
C ARG A 101 0.80 0.97 5.81
N MET A 102 1.84 1.32 5.04
CA MET A 102 3.05 0.51 4.93
C MET A 102 4.07 0.75 6.06
N GLY A 103 3.72 1.56 7.06
CA GLY A 103 4.54 1.85 8.24
C GLY A 103 5.60 2.93 8.01
N ALA A 104 5.43 3.81 7.02
CA ALA A 104 6.32 4.96 6.83
C ALA A 104 6.23 5.94 8.01
N SER A 105 7.34 6.58 8.38
CA SER A 105 7.32 7.66 9.36
C SER A 105 6.70 8.93 8.77
N LYS A 106 6.27 9.85 9.63
CA LYS A 106 5.78 11.17 9.21
C LYS A 106 6.81 11.94 8.38
N GLU A 107 8.09 11.89 8.77
CA GLU A 107 9.19 12.54 8.04
C GLU A 107 9.35 11.95 6.64
N TYR A 108 9.25 10.62 6.51
CA TYR A 108 9.29 9.96 5.21
C TYR A 108 8.13 10.43 4.33
N ILE A 109 6.89 10.37 4.84
CA ILE A 109 5.68 10.77 4.11
C ILE A 109 5.80 12.23 3.66
N LYS A 110 6.22 13.11 4.57
CA LYS A 110 6.47 14.53 4.31
C LYS A 110 7.48 14.74 3.18
N SER A 111 8.64 14.07 3.25
CA SER A 111 9.67 14.17 2.21
C SER A 111 9.16 13.68 0.86
N TYR A 112 8.43 12.56 0.85
CA TYR A 112 7.91 11.96 -0.37
C TYR A 112 6.94 12.90 -1.08
N ILE A 113 6.00 13.49 -0.34
CA ILE A 113 4.96 14.35 -0.91
C ILE A 113 5.55 15.64 -1.47
N THR A 114 6.42 16.30 -0.69
CA THR A 114 7.05 17.55 -1.12
C THR A 114 7.93 17.36 -2.34
N GLU A 115 8.77 16.31 -2.37
CA GLU A 115 9.69 16.10 -3.49
C GLU A 115 9.02 15.50 -4.74
N THR A 116 7.97 14.68 -4.58
CA THR A 116 7.36 13.97 -5.72
C THR A 116 6.29 14.81 -6.42
N TYR A 117 5.54 15.62 -5.68
CA TYR A 117 4.42 16.38 -6.23
C TYR A 117 4.66 17.90 -6.23
N ASP A 118 5.85 18.34 -5.82
CA ASP A 118 6.21 19.77 -5.65
C ASP A 118 5.17 20.53 -4.81
N MET A 119 4.61 19.84 -3.81
CA MET A 119 3.60 20.41 -2.94
C MET A 119 4.27 20.98 -1.70
N SER A 120 4.13 22.29 -1.52
CA SER A 120 4.29 22.89 -0.20
C SER A 120 3.29 22.22 0.76
N LEU A 121 3.65 22.13 2.04
CA LEU A 121 2.76 21.58 3.07
C LEU A 121 1.45 22.38 3.06
N THR A 122 0.44 21.86 2.38
CA THR A 122 -0.88 22.44 2.43
C THR A 122 -1.41 22.28 3.86
N LYS A 123 -2.41 23.10 4.21
CA LYS A 123 -2.98 23.12 5.56
C LYS A 123 -3.44 21.72 6.02
N GLU A 124 -3.90 20.90 5.09
CA GLU A 124 -4.34 19.53 5.33
C GLU A 124 -3.17 18.62 5.76
N PHE A 125 -2.02 18.74 5.11
CA PHE A 125 -0.85 17.95 5.49
C PHE A 125 -0.25 18.40 6.82
N SER A 126 -0.20 19.72 7.08
CA SER A 126 0.36 20.25 8.33
C SER A 126 -0.40 19.75 9.56
N MET A 127 -1.73 19.72 9.50
CA MET A 127 -2.59 19.22 10.57
C MET A 127 -2.31 17.75 10.91
N PHE A 128 -2.20 16.87 9.91
CA PHE A 128 -1.78 15.48 10.15
C PHE A 128 -0.37 15.42 10.77
N PHE A 129 0.60 16.17 10.27
CA PHE A 129 1.97 16.10 10.78
C PHE A 129 2.09 16.57 12.23
N GLU A 130 1.30 17.56 12.65
CA GLU A 130 1.27 18.09 14.01
C GLU A 130 0.49 17.22 15.01
N SER A 131 -0.46 16.40 14.53
CA SER A 131 -1.25 15.51 15.39
C SER A 131 -0.39 14.50 16.17
N LYS A 132 -0.83 14.08 17.36
CA LYS A 132 -0.18 13.02 18.14
C LYS A 132 -1.03 11.76 18.23
N SER A 133 -2.32 11.87 17.97
CA SER A 133 -3.28 10.77 17.96
C SER A 133 -4.24 10.90 16.77
N PHE A 134 -5.03 9.85 16.53
CA PHE A 134 -6.14 9.92 15.57
C PHE A 134 -7.23 10.88 16.08
N GLU A 135 -7.51 10.84 17.37
CA GLU A 135 -8.53 11.66 18.05
C GLU A 135 -8.24 13.16 17.86
N ASP A 136 -6.97 13.57 17.91
CA ASP A 136 -6.55 14.97 17.65
C ASP A 136 -7.01 15.44 16.26
N THR A 137 -7.06 14.52 15.28
CA THR A 137 -7.42 14.84 13.90
C THR A 137 -8.91 14.95 13.63
N LEU A 138 -9.77 14.48 14.55
CA LEU A 138 -11.23 14.55 14.37
C LEU A 138 -11.73 16.01 14.30
N GLU A 139 -10.97 16.94 14.87
CA GLU A 139 -11.22 18.39 14.79
C GLU A 139 -10.67 19.05 13.53
N TYR A 140 -9.91 18.32 12.71
CA TYR A 140 -9.30 18.81 11.49
C TYR A 140 -10.12 18.46 10.24
N ASP A 141 -9.54 18.75 9.08
CA ASP A 141 -10.13 18.46 7.77
C ASP A 141 -10.17 16.94 7.48
N ASN A 142 -10.91 16.57 6.43
CA ASN A 142 -11.11 15.17 6.07
C ASN A 142 -9.83 14.47 5.58
N ALA A 143 -8.92 15.20 4.92
CA ALA A 143 -7.66 14.66 4.44
C ALA A 143 -6.73 14.29 5.61
N SER A 144 -6.64 15.14 6.63
CA SER A 144 -5.92 14.83 7.88
C SER A 144 -6.39 13.53 8.52
N ILE A 145 -7.70 13.34 8.61
CA ILE A 145 -8.33 12.19 9.26
C ILE A 145 -8.04 10.88 8.52
N VAL A 146 -8.10 10.87 7.18
CA VAL A 146 -7.86 9.62 6.42
C VAL A 146 -6.39 9.20 6.41
N ILE A 147 -5.45 10.14 6.52
CA ILE A 147 -4.03 9.81 6.72
C ILE A 147 -3.83 9.27 8.14
N ALA A 148 -4.38 9.96 9.14
CA ALA A 148 -4.31 9.56 10.54
C ALA A 148 -4.91 8.17 10.79
N GLU A 149 -6.02 7.85 10.11
CA GLU A 149 -6.65 6.53 10.13
C GLU A 149 -5.66 5.42 9.75
N ALA A 150 -4.92 5.60 8.65
CA ALA A 150 -3.93 4.64 8.18
C ALA A 150 -2.67 4.61 9.06
N TYR A 151 -2.31 5.75 9.67
CA TYR A 151 -1.10 5.87 10.48
C TYR A 151 -1.27 5.31 11.89
N TYR A 152 -2.34 5.67 12.59
CA TYR A 152 -2.58 5.33 13.99
C TYR A 152 -3.37 4.04 14.21
N LYS A 153 -3.91 3.41 13.14
CA LYS A 153 -4.61 2.11 13.19
C LYS A 153 -5.79 2.10 14.17
N VAL A 154 -6.81 2.88 13.82
CA VAL A 154 -7.98 3.13 14.65
C VAL A 154 -8.74 1.84 14.98
N ASN A 155 -9.09 1.64 16.25
CA ASN A 155 -10.00 0.58 16.67
C ASN A 155 -11.47 1.03 16.50
N TYR A 156 -12.18 0.39 15.58
CA TYR A 156 -13.55 0.72 15.23
C TYR A 156 -14.62 0.09 16.14
N GLU A 157 -14.25 -0.84 17.02
CA GLU A 157 -15.19 -1.58 17.90
C GLU A 157 -15.87 -0.69 18.95
N LYS A 158 -15.39 0.54 19.13
CA LYS A 158 -15.93 1.52 20.09
C LYS A 158 -17.20 2.24 19.59
N TYR A 159 -17.54 2.16 18.30
CA TYR A 159 -18.59 2.98 17.69
C TYR A 159 -19.87 2.16 17.41
N ASN A 160 -20.71 1.98 18.43
CA ASN A 160 -21.94 1.15 18.40
C ASN A 160 -23.18 1.80 17.74
N TYR A 161 -23.01 2.80 16.86
CA TYR A 161 -24.12 3.58 16.28
C TYR A 161 -24.16 3.49 14.75
N LEU A 162 -24.35 2.29 14.21
CA LEU A 162 -24.38 2.06 12.77
C LEU A 162 -25.78 1.57 12.36
N ASP A 163 -26.34 2.18 11.32
CA ASP A 163 -27.57 1.67 10.70
C ASP A 163 -27.30 0.39 9.87
N GLU A 164 -28.36 -0.30 9.47
CA GLU A 164 -28.26 -1.56 8.72
C GLU A 164 -27.52 -1.40 7.38
N LYS A 165 -27.70 -0.26 6.69
CA LYS A 165 -27.05 0.01 5.41
C LYS A 165 -25.53 0.11 5.58
N LEU A 166 -25.07 0.83 6.59
CA LEU A 166 -23.67 1.00 6.92
C LEU A 166 -23.05 -0.31 7.38
N ILE A 167 -23.74 -1.10 8.21
CA ILE A 167 -23.30 -2.44 8.61
C ILE A 167 -23.10 -3.33 7.38
N LYS A 168 -24.07 -3.35 6.46
CA LYS A 168 -23.99 -4.15 5.23
C LYS A 168 -22.80 -3.72 4.36
N PHE A 169 -22.61 -2.42 4.16
CA PHE A 169 -21.45 -1.90 3.43
C PHE A 169 -20.14 -2.29 4.11
N LEU A 170 -20.01 -2.07 5.42
CA LEU A 170 -18.79 -2.38 6.16
C LEU A 170 -18.46 -3.87 6.10
N ASN A 171 -19.46 -4.74 6.16
CA ASN A 171 -19.27 -6.18 5.99
C ASN A 171 -18.76 -6.50 4.59
N HIS A 172 -19.38 -5.95 3.54
CA HIS A 172 -18.94 -6.14 2.15
C HIS A 172 -17.52 -5.61 1.90
N TYR A 173 -17.22 -4.42 2.42
CA TYR A 173 -15.91 -3.79 2.34
C TYR A 173 -14.84 -4.62 3.07
N ARG A 174 -15.12 -5.04 4.31
CA ARG A 174 -14.23 -5.91 5.09
C ARG A 174 -14.01 -7.25 4.39
N GLU A 175 -15.04 -7.85 3.82
CA GLU A 175 -14.92 -9.09 3.06
C GLU A 175 -14.01 -8.90 1.84
N THR A 176 -14.18 -7.81 1.11
CA THR A 176 -13.35 -7.48 -0.07
C THR A 176 -11.88 -7.28 0.32
N LEU A 177 -11.61 -6.46 1.34
CA LEU A 177 -10.26 -6.28 1.85
C LEU A 177 -9.66 -7.59 2.39
N SER A 178 -10.48 -8.42 3.04
CA SER A 178 -10.06 -9.72 3.55
C SER A 178 -9.68 -10.68 2.42
N LYS A 179 -10.40 -10.67 1.30
CA LYS A 179 -10.02 -11.45 0.09
C LYS A 179 -8.68 -11.01 -0.47
N ILE A 180 -8.47 -9.70 -0.61
CA ILE A 180 -7.19 -9.13 -1.09
C ILE A 180 -6.05 -9.48 -0.11
N LYS A 181 -6.29 -9.38 1.20
CA LYS A 181 -5.31 -9.76 2.23
C LYS A 181 -5.01 -11.25 2.17
N TYR A 182 -6.03 -12.09 2.06
CA TYR A 182 -5.90 -13.54 1.98
C TYR A 182 -5.04 -13.96 0.78
N GLU A 183 -5.28 -13.36 -0.39
CA GLU A 183 -4.48 -13.66 -1.59
C GLU A 183 -3.00 -13.34 -1.37
N LYS A 184 -2.69 -12.15 -0.82
CA LYS A 184 -1.31 -11.75 -0.47
C LYS A 184 -0.68 -12.72 0.54
N THR A 185 -1.39 -13.01 1.62
CA THR A 185 -0.91 -13.92 2.66
C THR A 185 -0.68 -15.32 2.10
N SER A 186 -1.57 -15.82 1.25
CA SER A 186 -1.43 -17.12 0.58
C SER A 186 -0.19 -17.16 -0.31
N MET A 187 0.03 -16.12 -1.13
CA MET A 187 1.24 -16.01 -1.96
C MET A 187 2.52 -15.98 -1.12
N MET A 188 2.53 -15.23 -0.01
CA MET A 188 3.69 -15.20 0.88
C MET A 188 3.91 -16.55 1.57
N ASN A 189 2.86 -17.18 2.08
CA ASN A 189 2.95 -18.48 2.75
C ASN A 189 3.63 -19.53 1.87
N LYS A 190 3.32 -19.55 0.57
CA LYS A 190 4.01 -20.42 -0.40
C LYS A 190 5.51 -20.17 -0.48
N ILE A 191 5.95 -18.92 -0.37
CA ILE A 191 7.39 -18.59 -0.33
C ILE A 191 8.01 -18.93 1.02
N LEU A 192 7.25 -18.83 2.11
CA LEU A 192 7.71 -19.20 3.45
C LEU A 192 7.87 -20.72 3.61
N GLU A 193 7.13 -21.54 2.85
CA GLU A 193 7.38 -22.98 2.75
C GLU A 193 8.80 -23.28 2.24
N HIS A 194 9.35 -22.39 1.40
CA HIS A 194 10.74 -22.48 0.92
C HIS A 194 11.77 -21.90 1.90
N LYS A 195 11.36 -21.37 3.06
CA LYS A 195 12.30 -20.76 4.02
C LYS A 195 13.44 -21.70 4.46
N PRO A 196 13.22 -22.99 4.74
CA PRO A 196 14.31 -23.91 5.09
C PRO A 196 15.37 -24.03 3.99
N TYR A 197 15.03 -23.79 2.72
CA TYR A 197 16.00 -23.72 1.64
C TYR A 197 16.90 -22.48 1.78
N PHE A 198 16.31 -21.30 2.01
CA PHE A 198 17.06 -20.05 2.18
C PHE A 198 17.90 -20.02 3.48
N ASP A 199 17.47 -20.75 4.51
CA ASP A 199 18.18 -20.85 5.80
C ASP A 199 19.50 -21.63 5.71
N LYS A 200 19.70 -22.44 4.64
CA LYS A 200 20.97 -23.14 4.40
C LYS A 200 22.13 -22.21 4.09
N LYS A 201 21.84 -21.00 3.56
CA LYS A 201 22.85 -19.97 3.23
C LYS A 201 23.94 -20.49 2.31
N GLU A 202 23.53 -21.24 1.27
CA GLU A 202 24.44 -21.82 0.30
C GLU A 202 24.46 -21.02 -1.02
N ILE A 203 25.59 -21.09 -1.73
CA ILE A 203 25.71 -20.54 -3.08
C ILE A 203 24.84 -21.38 -4.02
N VAL A 204 23.86 -20.74 -4.64
CA VAL A 204 22.97 -21.35 -5.62
C VAL A 204 23.58 -21.19 -7.01
N ARG A 205 23.95 -22.32 -7.62
CA ARG A 205 24.41 -22.32 -9.02
C ARG A 205 23.23 -22.07 -9.94
N TRP A 206 23.44 -21.23 -10.94
CA TRP A 206 22.44 -20.97 -11.97
C TRP A 206 22.80 -21.64 -13.28
N LEU A 207 21.77 -22.05 -14.01
CA LEU A 207 21.90 -22.54 -15.37
C LEU A 207 21.61 -21.38 -16.34
N PRO A 208 22.48 -21.12 -17.33
CA PRO A 208 22.17 -20.15 -18.37
C PRO A 208 20.93 -20.61 -19.15
N THR A 209 19.91 -19.77 -19.23
CA THR A 209 18.72 -20.12 -20.00
C THR A 209 18.99 -19.87 -21.49
N ASN A 210 18.96 -20.92 -22.31
CA ASN A 210 19.07 -20.79 -23.78
C ASN A 210 17.87 -20.06 -24.44
N ASN A 211 16.86 -19.70 -23.65
CA ASN A 211 15.62 -19.14 -24.14
C ASN A 211 15.73 -17.60 -24.24
N ARG A 212 16.01 -17.09 -25.44
CA ARG A 212 15.97 -15.64 -25.78
C ARG A 212 14.59 -14.97 -25.53
N LYS A 213 13.60 -15.71 -25.02
CA LYS A 213 12.21 -15.29 -24.83
C LYS A 213 11.81 -15.01 -23.37
N THR A 214 12.69 -15.16 -22.39
CA THR A 214 12.46 -14.70 -21.01
C THR A 214 13.15 -13.34 -20.82
N PRO A 215 12.46 -12.21 -21.09
CA PRO A 215 13.08 -10.88 -21.12
C PRO A 215 13.58 -10.34 -19.77
N GLU A 216 13.39 -11.07 -18.66
CA GLU A 216 13.59 -10.51 -17.33
C GLU A 216 14.65 -11.20 -16.45
N PHE A 217 15.03 -12.44 -16.75
CA PHE A 217 16.05 -13.22 -16.03
C PHE A 217 16.78 -14.19 -16.97
N PHE A 218 18.12 -14.15 -16.98
CA PHE A 218 18.98 -14.95 -17.85
C PHE A 218 19.40 -16.31 -17.26
N ALA A 219 18.87 -16.63 -16.08
CA ALA A 219 19.38 -17.68 -15.22
C ALA A 219 18.24 -18.42 -14.51
N ASP A 220 18.29 -19.75 -14.52
CA ASP A 220 17.42 -20.62 -13.74
C ASP A 220 18.15 -21.04 -12.45
N TYR A 221 17.55 -20.73 -11.30
CA TYR A 221 18.11 -20.96 -9.96
C TYR A 221 17.45 -22.12 -9.21
N GLY A 222 16.54 -22.86 -9.84
CA GLY A 222 15.68 -23.84 -9.16
C GLY A 222 14.35 -23.23 -8.68
N ASN A 223 13.44 -24.12 -8.26
CA ASN A 223 12.04 -23.78 -8.03
C ASN A 223 11.86 -22.72 -6.93
N GLU A 224 12.57 -22.87 -5.81
CA GLU A 224 12.46 -22.04 -4.62
C GLU A 224 12.82 -20.58 -4.94
N VAL A 225 13.94 -20.39 -5.65
CA VAL A 225 14.43 -19.05 -6.02
C VAL A 225 13.57 -18.46 -7.14
N ASN A 226 13.15 -19.26 -8.12
CA ASN A 226 12.26 -18.80 -9.19
C ASN A 226 10.90 -18.36 -8.66
N ASP A 227 10.36 -19.05 -7.65
CA ASP A 227 9.09 -18.66 -7.03
C ASP A 227 9.24 -17.39 -6.21
N LEU A 228 10.36 -17.19 -5.50
CA LEU A 228 10.69 -15.91 -4.87
C LEU A 228 10.76 -14.77 -5.91
N ILE A 229 11.43 -14.99 -7.04
CA ILE A 229 11.52 -14.01 -8.14
C ILE A 229 10.12 -13.65 -8.66
N LYS A 230 9.26 -14.64 -8.89
CA LYS A 230 7.86 -14.42 -9.33
C LYS A 230 7.08 -13.63 -8.30
N LEU A 231 7.18 -13.99 -7.01
CA LEU A 231 6.51 -13.29 -5.92
C LEU A 231 6.92 -11.82 -5.88
N VAL A 232 8.23 -11.53 -5.85
CA VAL A 232 8.74 -10.15 -5.72
C VAL A 232 8.34 -9.28 -6.91
N ASN A 233 8.21 -9.86 -8.12
CA ASN A 233 7.72 -9.13 -9.29
C ASN A 233 6.20 -9.01 -9.37
N HIS A 234 5.45 -9.70 -8.52
CA HIS A 234 3.99 -9.59 -8.50
C HIS A 234 3.57 -8.18 -8.04
N PRO A 235 2.49 -7.58 -8.60
CA PRO A 235 2.01 -6.24 -8.25
C PRO A 235 1.75 -6.01 -6.75
N TYR A 236 1.53 -7.07 -5.98
CA TYR A 236 1.32 -6.98 -4.53
C TYR A 236 2.60 -6.74 -3.73
N PHE A 237 3.76 -7.14 -4.25
CA PHE A 237 5.02 -7.15 -3.50
C PHE A 237 6.07 -6.22 -4.11
N ILE A 238 6.05 -6.03 -5.44
CA ILE A 238 7.02 -5.16 -6.10
C ILE A 238 6.96 -3.73 -5.56
N ASP A 239 8.12 -3.14 -5.32
CA ASP A 239 8.26 -1.71 -5.15
C ASP A 239 8.80 -1.10 -6.46
N PHE A 240 7.93 -0.46 -7.22
CA PHE A 240 8.30 0.17 -8.48
C PHE A 240 9.23 1.39 -8.34
N LYS A 241 9.34 1.95 -7.13
CA LYS A 241 10.22 3.08 -6.80
C LYS A 241 11.31 2.65 -5.80
N TYR A 242 11.70 1.38 -5.79
CA TYR A 242 12.61 0.80 -4.80
C TYR A 242 13.93 1.57 -4.60
N THR A 243 14.49 2.18 -5.65
CA THR A 243 15.70 3.01 -5.55
C THR A 243 15.48 4.26 -4.72
N ASP A 244 14.36 4.94 -4.95
CA ASP A 244 13.96 6.11 -4.16
C ASP A 244 13.56 5.73 -2.75
N THR A 245 12.82 4.63 -2.58
CA THR A 245 12.47 4.10 -1.26
C THR A 245 13.71 3.81 -0.42
N ILE A 246 14.71 3.09 -0.97
CA ILE A 246 15.99 2.80 -0.31
C ILE A 246 16.72 4.08 0.08
N ARG A 247 16.81 5.05 -0.84
CA ARG A 247 17.47 6.35 -0.59
C ARG A 247 16.78 7.12 0.52
N ARG A 248 15.45 7.23 0.50
CA ARG A 248 14.66 8.00 1.48
C ARG A 248 14.64 7.34 2.85
N LEU A 249 14.62 6.00 2.91
CA LEU A 249 14.76 5.25 4.15
C LEU A 249 16.21 5.25 4.68
N LYS A 250 17.16 5.85 3.95
CA LYS A 250 18.59 5.90 4.31
C LYS A 250 19.18 4.50 4.54
N ILE A 251 18.77 3.55 3.70
CA ILE A 251 19.27 2.16 3.74
C ILE A 251 20.62 2.12 3.01
N TYR A 252 21.71 2.19 3.77
CA TYR A 252 23.08 2.08 3.24
C TYR A 252 23.59 0.64 3.21
N SER A 253 23.15 -0.18 4.17
CA SER A 253 23.44 -1.61 4.28
C SER A 253 22.14 -2.37 4.48
N PHE A 254 21.85 -3.34 3.60
CA PHE A 254 20.63 -4.14 3.73
C PHE A 254 20.65 -4.92 5.04
N LYS A 255 21.78 -5.57 5.37
CA LYS A 255 21.93 -6.39 6.57
C LYS A 255 21.62 -5.61 7.85
N GLU A 256 22.19 -4.42 7.99
CA GLU A 256 22.01 -3.57 9.17
C GLU A 256 20.59 -2.99 9.26
N SER A 257 19.92 -2.82 8.12
CA SER A 257 18.59 -2.20 8.07
C SER A 257 17.44 -3.18 8.28
N ILE A 258 17.66 -4.50 8.18
CA ILE A 258 16.58 -5.50 8.29
C ILE A 258 15.82 -5.37 9.61
N ALA A 259 16.53 -5.22 10.74
CA ALA A 259 15.92 -5.20 12.07
C ALA A 259 14.90 -4.05 12.24
N THR A 260 15.14 -2.90 11.61
CA THR A 260 14.30 -1.70 11.71
C THR A 260 13.44 -1.46 10.48
N ALA A 261 13.61 -2.24 9.41
CA ALA A 261 12.84 -2.09 8.19
C ALA A 261 11.34 -2.31 8.46
N ASN A 262 10.54 -1.40 7.91
CA ASN A 262 9.10 -1.54 7.76
C ASN A 262 8.76 -2.28 6.44
N MET A 263 7.47 -2.40 6.13
CA MET A 263 7.02 -3.11 4.92
C MET A 263 7.58 -2.49 3.62
N LEU A 264 7.73 -1.16 3.57
CA LEU A 264 8.36 -0.48 2.43
C LEU A 264 9.82 -0.88 2.26
N GLY A 265 10.59 -0.84 3.35
CA GLY A 265 12.01 -1.19 3.34
C GLY A 265 12.24 -2.63 2.88
N ILE A 266 11.45 -3.58 3.38
CA ILE A 266 11.55 -4.99 2.98
C ILE A 266 11.24 -5.17 1.50
N ARG A 267 10.13 -4.59 1.01
CA ARG A 267 9.75 -4.68 -0.41
C ARG A 267 10.79 -4.04 -1.32
N ALA A 268 11.32 -2.89 -0.94
CA ALA A 268 12.34 -2.19 -1.71
C ALA A 268 13.66 -2.97 -1.74
N MET A 269 14.11 -3.52 -0.62
CA MET A 269 15.32 -4.34 -0.55
C MET A 269 15.19 -5.61 -1.39
N LEU A 270 14.09 -6.37 -1.24
CA LEU A 270 13.83 -7.56 -2.05
C LEU A 270 13.77 -7.22 -3.54
N THR A 271 13.02 -6.18 -3.91
CA THR A 271 12.94 -5.72 -5.31
C THR A 271 14.32 -5.34 -5.84
N SER A 272 15.15 -4.67 -5.03
CA SER A 272 16.51 -4.30 -5.41
C SER A 272 17.40 -5.51 -5.67
N ILE A 273 17.38 -6.51 -4.78
CA ILE A 273 18.16 -7.75 -4.95
C ILE A 273 17.76 -8.44 -6.25
N ILE A 274 16.46 -8.65 -6.47
CA ILE A 274 15.95 -9.33 -7.65
C ILE A 274 16.25 -8.52 -8.93
N ARG A 275 16.11 -7.19 -8.92
CA ARG A 275 16.36 -6.35 -10.11
C ARG A 275 17.85 -6.24 -10.45
N ARG A 276 18.74 -6.24 -9.46
CA ARG A 276 20.20 -6.20 -9.67
C ARG A 276 20.74 -7.45 -10.35
N GLU A 277 20.03 -8.58 -10.27
CA GLU A 277 20.36 -9.80 -11.01
C GLU A 277 20.51 -9.56 -12.52
N ARG A 278 19.73 -8.62 -13.08
CA ARG A 278 19.83 -8.24 -14.50
C ARG A 278 21.16 -7.61 -14.89
N PHE A 279 21.85 -7.00 -13.93
CA PHE A 279 23.09 -6.24 -14.16
C PHE A 279 24.33 -6.96 -13.63
N GLY A 280 24.17 -7.89 -12.69
CA GLY A 280 25.25 -8.67 -12.12
C GLY A 280 24.76 -10.06 -11.76
N VAL A 281 25.05 -11.03 -12.62
CA VAL A 281 24.60 -12.40 -12.42
C VAL A 281 25.19 -12.99 -11.13
N GLY A 282 24.38 -13.71 -10.37
CA GLY A 282 24.73 -14.27 -9.07
C GLY A 282 24.54 -13.30 -7.90
N THR A 283 23.83 -12.19 -8.10
CA THR A 283 23.46 -11.28 -6.99
C THR A 283 22.48 -11.93 -6.04
N ILE A 284 21.45 -12.61 -6.56
CA ILE A 284 20.49 -13.38 -5.77
C ILE A 284 21.21 -14.52 -5.04
N SER A 285 22.06 -15.27 -5.74
CA SER A 285 22.83 -16.35 -5.12
C SER A 285 23.70 -15.87 -3.97
N ARG A 286 24.38 -14.72 -4.11
CA ARG A 286 25.18 -14.14 -3.03
C ARG A 286 24.29 -13.69 -1.87
N ALA A 287 23.16 -13.03 -2.15
CA ALA A 287 22.23 -12.62 -1.10
C ALA A 287 21.64 -13.82 -0.32
N ILE A 288 21.43 -14.96 -0.97
CA ILE A 288 21.05 -16.22 -0.29
C ILE A 288 22.21 -16.72 0.58
N ALA A 289 23.41 -16.83 0.01
CA ALA A 289 24.60 -17.30 0.73
C ALA A 289 24.97 -16.42 1.95
N ASP A 290 24.74 -15.11 1.85
CA ASP A 290 24.98 -14.16 2.94
C ASP A 290 23.88 -14.20 4.03
N GLY A 291 22.80 -14.95 3.79
CA GLY A 291 21.63 -15.06 4.66
C GLY A 291 20.62 -13.93 4.55
N LEU A 292 20.85 -12.95 3.66
CA LEU A 292 19.99 -11.76 3.53
C LEU A 292 18.55 -12.11 3.15
N ILE A 293 18.35 -13.07 2.23
CA ILE A 293 17.00 -13.47 1.81
C ILE A 293 16.23 -14.09 2.98
N SER A 294 16.86 -15.00 3.72
CA SER A 294 16.26 -15.63 4.90
C SER A 294 15.87 -14.58 5.95
N GLU A 295 16.77 -13.66 6.28
CA GLU A 295 16.53 -12.60 7.27
C GLU A 295 15.43 -11.61 6.82
N LEU A 296 15.36 -11.28 5.53
CA LEU A 296 14.29 -10.45 4.97
C LEU A 296 12.91 -11.13 5.05
N LEU A 297 12.84 -12.44 4.76
CA LEU A 297 11.60 -13.20 4.86
C LEU A 297 11.14 -13.34 6.31
N GLU A 298 12.07 -13.58 7.24
CA GLU A 298 11.79 -13.62 8.68
C GLU A 298 11.22 -12.26 9.15
N ARG A 299 11.87 -11.16 8.77
CA ARG A 299 11.38 -9.83 9.12
C ARG A 299 10.02 -9.52 8.51
N TYR A 300 9.78 -9.94 7.26
CA TYR A 300 8.47 -9.81 6.63
C TYR A 300 7.38 -10.51 7.47
N MET A 301 7.64 -11.75 7.91
CA MET A 301 6.71 -12.51 8.76
C MET A 301 6.42 -11.78 10.07
N GLN A 302 7.44 -11.24 10.73
CA GLN A 302 7.26 -10.48 11.97
C GLN A 302 6.32 -9.30 11.77
N ILE A 303 6.47 -8.54 10.68
CA ILE A 303 5.62 -7.38 10.38
C ILE A 303 4.17 -7.82 10.11
N VAL A 304 3.95 -8.91 9.38
CA VAL A 304 2.60 -9.39 9.04
C VAL A 304 1.88 -10.05 10.22
N ASN A 305 2.63 -10.71 11.11
CA ASN A 305 2.09 -11.39 12.28
C ASN A 305 1.93 -10.45 13.49
N ASP A 306 2.53 -9.27 13.45
CA ASP A 306 2.30 -8.26 14.47
C ASP A 306 0.83 -7.85 14.42
N LYS A 307 0.07 -8.25 15.44
CA LYS A 307 -1.35 -7.90 15.59
C LYS A 307 -1.57 -6.39 15.71
N ASN A 308 -0.51 -5.63 15.94
CA ASN A 308 -0.51 -4.17 15.98
C ASN A 308 -0.18 -3.53 14.63
N ILE A 309 -0.01 -4.30 13.53
CA ILE A 309 0.26 -3.84 12.15
C ILE A 309 -0.81 -4.34 11.17
#